data_AF-A0A6A7LIK9-F1
#
_entry.id   AF-A0A6A7LIK9-F1
#
_cell.length_a   1.000
_cell.length_b   1.000
_cell.length_c   1.000
_cell.angle_alpha   90.00
_cell.angle_beta   90.00
_cell.angle_gamma   90.00
#
_symmetry.space_group_name_H-M   'P 1'
#
loop_
_entity.id
_entity.type
_entity.pdbx_description
1 polymer ?
#
loop_
_entity_poly.entity_id
_entity_poly.type
_entity_poly.pdbx_seq_one_letter_code
_entity_poly.pdbx_strand_id
1 'polypeptide(L)'
;MLNTNLAKVCMFALNEKTAQEIFQECITIEDLSKFQWRILKYICGVSGIYDTFPEILLFHRTDLKAYIDPKVSKEYLHDKRGALYKLIMDNVMGHLIDRAALEIVEEYEYGNLAMILYGRKKKLIDMCEGLKKYKMEDFVLLDKFFPKNV
;
A
#
# COMPACT_ATOMS: atom_id res chain seq x y z
N MET A 1 11.90 26.84 -3.76
CA MET A 1 12.05 26.15 -2.46
C MET A 1 11.62 24.71 -2.68
N LEU A 2 12.57 23.78 -2.71
CA LEU A 2 12.29 22.34 -2.81
C LEU A 2 11.84 21.84 -1.43
N ASN A 3 10.59 21.41 -1.34
CA ASN A 3 10.01 20.86 -0.13
C ASN A 3 10.53 19.43 0.07
N THR A 4 11.70 19.30 0.70
CA THR A 4 12.34 18.02 1.03
C THR A 4 11.70 17.44 2.28
N ASN A 5 10.53 16.83 2.11
CA ASN A 5 9.99 15.82 3.04
C ASN A 5 9.72 14.53 2.27
N LEU A 6 10.66 14.16 1.39
CA LEU A 6 10.77 12.80 0.91
C LEU A 6 11.06 11.94 2.14
N ALA A 7 10.23 10.91 2.33
CA ALA A 7 10.39 9.89 3.37
C ALA A 7 11.88 9.55 3.54
N LYS A 8 12.34 9.47 4.79
CA LYS A 8 13.71 9.14 5.13
C LYS A 8 14.08 7.84 4.41
N VAL A 9 14.77 7.93 3.27
CA VAL A 9 15.05 6.75 2.44
C VAL A 9 15.99 5.85 3.23
N CYS A 10 15.49 4.68 3.58
CA CYS A 10 16.13 3.69 4.41
C CYS A 10 17.26 3.00 3.61
N MET A 11 18.49 3.52 3.69
CA MET A 11 19.64 2.94 2.98
C MET A 11 20.21 1.75 3.76
N PHE A 12 20.39 0.60 3.10
CA PHE A 12 20.87 -0.64 3.75
C PHE A 12 22.08 -1.27 3.06
N ALA A 13 22.94 -1.89 3.89
CA ALA A 13 23.77 -3.01 3.46
C ALA A 13 22.92 -4.29 3.58
N LEU A 14 22.59 -4.90 2.45
CA LEU A 14 21.59 -5.98 2.30
C LEU A 14 21.95 -7.33 2.95
N ASN A 15 23.09 -7.42 3.64
CA ASN A 15 23.70 -8.69 4.02
C ASN A 15 23.61 -9.01 5.53
N GLU A 16 23.00 -8.14 6.35
CA GLU A 16 23.02 -8.28 7.82
C GLU A 16 21.64 -8.27 8.49
N LYS A 17 20.55 -7.99 7.78
CA LYS A 17 19.19 -7.82 8.36
C LYS A 17 18.13 -8.67 7.67
N THR A 18 17.20 -9.19 8.45
CA THR A 18 15.98 -9.86 8.01
C THR A 18 14.95 -8.87 7.45
N ALA A 19 13.96 -9.37 6.70
CA ALA A 19 12.87 -8.53 6.19
C ALA A 19 12.06 -7.86 7.32
N GLN A 20 11.91 -8.53 8.47
CA GLN A 20 11.19 -8.01 9.62
C GLN A 20 11.91 -6.81 10.25
N GLU A 21 13.23 -6.90 10.41
CA GLU A 21 14.05 -5.82 10.94
C GLU A 21 14.04 -4.61 10.02
N ILE A 22 14.13 -4.83 8.70
CA ILE A 22 14.02 -3.76 7.70
C ILE A 22 12.65 -3.08 7.77
N PHE A 23 11.57 -3.85 7.89
CA PHE A 23 10.21 -3.30 8.00
C PHE A 23 10.08 -2.37 9.22
N GLN A 24 10.52 -2.82 10.39
CA GLN A 24 10.41 -2.07 11.65
C GLN A 24 11.21 -0.77 11.65
N GLU A 25 12.34 -0.74 10.93
CA GLU A 25 13.18 0.46 10.86
C GLU A 25 12.69 1.51 9.86
N CYS A 26 11.95 1.11 8.82
CA CYS A 26 11.61 2.00 7.70
C CYS A 26 10.16 2.45 7.66
N ILE A 27 9.26 1.69 8.26
CA ILE A 27 7.83 1.95 8.18
C ILE A 27 7.31 2.17 9.59
N THR A 28 7.01 3.43 9.88
CA THR A 28 6.37 3.81 11.13
C THR A 28 4.87 3.56 11.07
N ILE A 29 4.22 3.51 12.24
CA ILE A 29 2.74 3.48 12.34
C ILE A 29 2.13 4.70 11.64
N GLU A 30 2.78 5.86 11.71
CA GLU A 30 2.32 7.08 11.03
C GLU A 30 2.35 6.92 9.50
N ASP A 31 3.35 6.21 8.97
CA ASP A 31 3.42 5.93 7.53
C ASP A 31 2.37 4.90 7.10
N LEU A 32 2.15 3.85 7.90
CA LEU A 32 1.03 2.91 7.70
C LEU A 32 -0.31 3.65 7.63
N SER A 33 -0.54 4.64 8.51
CA SER A 33 -1.78 5.42 8.53
C SER A 33 -2.02 6.23 7.25
N LYS A 34 -0.96 6.70 6.58
CA LYS A 34 -1.07 7.42 5.30
C LYS A 34 -1.51 6.49 4.17
N PHE A 35 -1.13 5.22 4.21
CA PHE A 35 -1.49 4.25 3.16
C PHE A 35 -2.94 3.77 3.25
N GLN A 36 -3.54 3.81 4.43
CA GLN A 36 -4.92 3.38 4.67
C GLN A 36 -5.90 3.99 3.66
N TRP A 37 -5.80 5.31 3.42
CA TRP A 37 -6.64 6.00 2.46
C TRP A 37 -6.12 5.96 1.03
N ARG A 38 -4.79 5.93 0.83
CA ARG A 38 -4.19 5.93 -0.52
C ARG A 38 -4.65 4.73 -1.34
N ILE A 39 -4.71 3.55 -0.72
CA ILE A 39 -5.16 2.31 -1.40
C ILE A 39 -6.62 2.45 -1.84
N LEU A 40 -7.52 2.77 -0.90
CA LEU A 40 -8.96 2.92 -1.20
C LEU A 40 -9.19 3.99 -2.28
N LYS A 41 -8.49 5.12 -2.17
CA LYS A 41 -8.59 6.21 -3.12
C LYS A 41 -8.03 5.86 -4.50
N TYR A 42 -6.88 5.19 -4.56
CA TYR A 42 -6.32 4.73 -5.83
C TYR A 42 -7.30 3.81 -6.55
N ILE A 43 -7.88 2.85 -5.83
CA ILE A 43 -8.89 1.92 -6.34
C ILE A 43 -10.16 2.66 -6.85
N CYS A 44 -10.55 3.76 -6.19
CA CYS A 44 -11.64 4.62 -6.66
C CYS A 44 -11.29 5.45 -7.90
N GLY A 45 -10.02 5.82 -8.07
CA GLY A 45 -9.53 6.65 -9.18
C GLY A 45 -9.23 5.85 -10.46
N VAL A 46 -9.25 4.52 -10.39
CA VAL A 46 -9.00 3.64 -11.54
C VAL A 46 -10.31 2.96 -11.95
N SER A 47 -10.64 3.08 -13.24
CA SER A 47 -11.67 2.31 -13.91
C SER A 47 -11.02 1.29 -14.85
N GLY A 48 -11.51 0.05 -14.85
CA GLY A 48 -10.93 -1.01 -15.67
C GLY A 48 -11.94 -2.13 -15.95
N ILE A 49 -11.65 -2.91 -16.98
CA ILE A 49 -12.54 -3.96 -17.53
C ILE A 49 -12.85 -5.06 -16.50
N TYR A 50 -11.96 -5.30 -15.54
CA TYR A 50 -12.07 -6.38 -14.56
C TYR A 50 -12.35 -5.89 -13.14
N ASP A 51 -12.28 -4.59 -12.85
CA ASP A 51 -12.48 -4.03 -11.50
C ASP A 51 -11.64 -4.70 -10.37
N THR A 52 -10.52 -5.30 -10.75
CA THR A 52 -9.59 -6.00 -9.87
C THR A 52 -8.22 -5.34 -9.82
N PHE A 53 -7.59 -5.36 -8.64
CA PHE A 53 -6.38 -4.62 -8.33
C PHE A 53 -5.34 -5.54 -7.66
N PRO A 54 -4.29 -5.98 -8.38
CA PRO A 54 -3.25 -6.82 -7.81
C PRO A 54 -2.40 -6.02 -6.81
N GLU A 55 -1.98 -6.68 -5.73
CA GLU A 55 -1.10 -6.09 -4.70
C GLU A 55 0.09 -5.32 -5.31
N ILE A 56 0.69 -5.84 -6.39
CA ILE A 56 1.87 -5.24 -7.04
C ILE A 56 1.54 -3.84 -7.57
N LEU A 57 0.39 -3.69 -8.22
CA LEU A 57 -0.04 -2.38 -8.73
C LEU A 57 -0.38 -1.43 -7.59
N LEU A 58 -1.06 -1.90 -6.55
CA LEU A 58 -1.36 -1.10 -5.36
C LEU A 58 -0.06 -0.54 -4.77
N PHE A 59 0.92 -1.39 -4.51
CA PHE A 59 2.21 -1.02 -3.96
C PHE A 59 2.95 0.05 -4.78
N HIS A 60 2.97 -0.10 -6.11
CA HIS A 60 3.68 0.83 -6.98
C HIS A 60 2.96 2.17 -7.18
N ARG A 61 1.63 2.18 -7.13
CA ARG A 61 0.79 3.33 -7.52
C ARG A 61 0.34 4.19 -6.34
N THR A 62 0.46 3.69 -5.12
CA THR A 62 0.16 4.43 -3.88
C THR A 62 1.43 4.94 -3.19
N ASP A 63 2.56 4.89 -3.89
CA ASP A 63 3.89 5.30 -3.45
C ASP A 63 4.42 4.55 -2.21
N LEU A 64 3.92 3.36 -1.88
CA LEU A 64 4.53 2.51 -0.84
C LEU A 64 6.00 2.23 -1.16
N LYS A 65 6.33 2.05 -2.45
CA LYS A 65 7.71 1.86 -2.92
C LYS A 65 8.68 2.97 -2.51
N ALA A 66 8.21 4.20 -2.27
CA ALA A 66 9.06 5.33 -1.93
C ALA A 66 9.69 5.21 -0.53
N TYR A 67 9.16 4.30 0.30
CA TYR A 67 9.66 4.01 1.64
C TYR A 67 10.72 2.91 1.66
N ILE A 68 11.04 2.33 0.50
CA ILE A 68 12.06 1.30 0.35
C ILE A 68 13.15 1.84 -0.57
N ASP A 69 14.42 1.64 -0.22
CA ASP A 69 15.54 2.01 -1.09
C ASP A 69 15.38 1.35 -2.48
N PRO A 70 15.56 2.09 -3.60
CA PRO A 70 15.49 1.54 -4.94
C PRO A 70 16.37 0.32 -5.21
N LYS A 71 17.54 0.21 -4.55
CA LYS A 71 18.44 -0.96 -4.61
C LYS A 71 17.78 -2.18 -3.98
N VAL A 72 17.15 -1.94 -2.84
CA VAL A 72 16.36 -2.92 -2.11
C VAL A 72 15.22 -3.33 -3.06
N SER A 73 14.42 -2.39 -3.59
CA SER A 73 13.34 -2.61 -4.58
C SER A 73 13.72 -3.48 -5.80
N LYS A 74 14.94 -3.38 -6.33
CA LYS A 74 15.38 -4.07 -7.57
C LYS A 74 15.66 -5.55 -7.38
N GLU A 75 16.15 -5.96 -6.21
CA GLU A 75 16.43 -7.37 -5.95
C GLU A 75 15.17 -8.17 -5.53
N TYR A 76 14.03 -7.51 -5.30
CA TYR A 76 12.75 -8.16 -4.92
C TYR A 76 12.03 -8.88 -6.07
N LEU A 77 12.34 -8.57 -7.33
CA LEU A 77 11.66 -9.22 -8.46
C LEU A 77 12.42 -10.44 -9.01
N HIS A 78 13.69 -10.62 -8.62
CA HIS A 78 14.56 -11.50 -9.42
C HIS A 78 15.22 -12.69 -8.75
N ASP A 79 15.40 -12.82 -7.42
CA ASP A 79 16.11 -14.04 -6.96
C ASP A 79 15.88 -14.60 -5.55
N LYS A 80 15.25 -13.91 -4.57
CA LYS A 80 14.99 -14.54 -3.24
C LYS A 80 13.97 -13.85 -2.35
N ARG A 81 13.21 -12.89 -2.88
CA ARG A 81 12.84 -11.72 -2.08
C ARG A 81 11.44 -11.21 -2.42
N GLY A 82 10.41 -11.71 -1.77
CA GLY A 82 9.24 -10.87 -1.56
C GLY A 82 8.66 -10.96 -0.17
N ALA A 83 9.45 -11.47 0.79
CA ALA A 83 9.10 -11.39 2.19
C ALA A 83 8.89 -9.93 2.66
N LEU A 84 9.77 -8.97 2.32
CA LEU A 84 9.57 -7.57 2.74
C LEU A 84 8.37 -6.92 2.03
N TYR A 85 8.29 -7.06 0.70
CA TYR A 85 7.14 -6.56 -0.06
C TYR A 85 5.83 -7.10 0.50
N LYS A 86 5.76 -8.42 0.69
CA LYS A 86 4.57 -9.11 1.17
C LYS A 86 4.27 -8.71 2.61
N LEU A 87 5.29 -8.64 3.47
CA LEU A 87 5.16 -8.14 4.84
C LEU A 87 4.61 -6.71 4.89
N ILE A 88 5.07 -5.83 4.01
CA ILE A 88 4.57 -4.45 3.91
C ILE A 88 3.12 -4.44 3.46
N MET A 89 2.79 -5.16 2.38
CA MET A 89 1.43 -5.24 1.87
C MET A 89 0.48 -5.85 2.89
N ASP A 90 0.87 -6.95 3.55
CA ASP A 90 0.08 -7.61 4.59
C ASP A 90 -0.15 -6.69 5.78
N ASN A 91 0.87 -5.94 6.22
CA ASN A 91 0.70 -4.96 7.29
C ASN A 91 -0.21 -3.81 6.88
N VAL A 92 -0.01 -3.22 5.70
CA VAL A 92 -0.84 -2.10 5.22
C VAL A 92 -2.28 -2.53 4.99
N MET A 93 -2.50 -3.69 4.37
CA MET A 93 -3.83 -4.25 4.13
C MET A 93 -4.50 -4.71 5.43
N GLY A 94 -3.74 -5.26 6.38
CA GLY A 94 -4.23 -5.61 7.71
C GLY A 94 -4.66 -4.41 8.55
N HIS A 95 -4.05 -3.25 8.33
CA HIS A 95 -4.40 -2.00 9.01
C HIS A 95 -5.30 -1.09 8.17
N LEU A 96 -5.90 -1.57 7.07
CA LEU A 96 -6.74 -0.73 6.22
C LEU A 96 -7.98 -0.24 6.99
N ILE A 97 -8.18 1.09 7.01
CA ILE A 97 -9.23 1.82 7.74
C ILE A 97 -10.67 1.35 7.45
N ASP A 98 -10.84 0.66 6.32
CA ASP A 98 -12.09 0.01 5.95
C ASP A 98 -11.81 -1.24 5.11
N ARG A 99 -11.12 -2.22 5.71
CA ARG A 99 -10.79 -3.49 5.02
C ARG A 99 -12.02 -4.18 4.42
N ALA A 100 -13.19 -3.99 5.02
CA ALA A 100 -14.47 -4.50 4.57
C ALA A 100 -15.02 -3.80 3.31
N ALA A 101 -14.41 -2.69 2.88
CA ALA A 101 -14.70 -2.05 1.59
C ALA A 101 -14.05 -2.79 0.40
N LEU A 102 -13.11 -3.70 0.69
CA LEU A 102 -12.43 -4.54 -0.30
C LEU A 102 -12.79 -6.01 -0.15
N GLU A 103 -12.65 -6.77 -1.23
CA GLU A 103 -12.74 -8.23 -1.24
C GLU A 103 -11.48 -8.86 -1.81
N ILE A 104 -11.22 -10.11 -1.42
CA ILE A 104 -10.24 -10.95 -2.10
C ILE A 104 -10.99 -11.59 -3.26
N VAL A 105 -10.56 -11.30 -4.48
CA VAL A 105 -11.12 -11.90 -5.70
C VAL A 105 -10.43 -13.22 -5.98
N GLU A 106 -9.10 -13.24 -5.88
CA GLU A 106 -8.27 -14.39 -6.16
C GLU A 106 -6.94 -14.29 -5.41
N GLU A 107 -6.40 -15.45 -5.03
CA GLU A 107 -5.00 -15.60 -4.62
C GLU A 107 -4.23 -16.23 -5.78
N TYR A 108 -3.07 -15.67 -6.12
CA TYR A 108 -2.25 -16.13 -7.25
C TYR A 108 -0.78 -16.17 -6.86
N GLU A 109 0.02 -16.98 -7.56
CA GLU A 109 1.45 -17.05 -7.32
C GLU A 109 2.21 -16.04 -8.21
N TYR A 110 3.15 -15.32 -7.61
CA TYR A 110 4.13 -14.51 -8.32
C TYR A 110 5.54 -14.93 -7.90
N GLY A 111 6.19 -15.77 -8.72
CA GLY A 111 7.38 -16.51 -8.29
C GLY A 111 7.01 -17.51 -7.20
N ASN A 112 7.63 -17.38 -6.02
CA ASN A 112 7.38 -18.27 -4.87
C ASN A 112 6.49 -17.64 -3.78
N LEU A 113 5.69 -16.64 -4.13
CA LEU A 113 4.90 -15.85 -3.19
C LEU A 113 3.43 -15.91 -3.56
N ALA A 114 2.59 -16.19 -2.56
CA ALA A 114 1.16 -15.99 -2.67
C ALA A 114 0.86 -14.47 -2.64
N MET A 115 0.24 -14.00 -3.70
CA MET A 115 -0.21 -12.62 -3.90
C MET A 115 -1.74 -12.57 -3.94
N ILE A 116 -2.28 -11.39 -3.66
CA ILE A 116 -3.72 -11.18 -3.62
C ILE A 116 -4.18 -10.24 -4.74
N LEU A 117 -5.29 -10.61 -5.38
CA LEU A 117 -6.05 -9.76 -6.29
C LEU A 117 -7.27 -9.19 -5.53
N TYR A 118 -7.31 -7.87 -5.37
CA TYR A 118 -8.39 -7.21 -4.63
C TYR A 118 -9.51 -6.69 -5.53
N GLY A 119 -10.74 -6.82 -5.08
CA GLY A 119 -11.93 -6.25 -5.71
C GLY A 119 -12.58 -5.18 -4.84
N ARG A 120 -13.49 -4.40 -5.44
CA ARG A 120 -14.28 -3.38 -4.73
C ARG A 120 -15.60 -3.99 -4.27
N LYS A 121 -15.92 -3.87 -2.99
CA LYS A 121 -17.29 -4.10 -2.52
C LYS A 121 -18.14 -2.85 -2.74
N LYS A 122 -19.46 -3.03 -2.71
CA LYS A 122 -20.45 -1.94 -2.81
C LYS A 122 -20.12 -0.74 -1.91
N LYS A 123 -19.66 -1.01 -0.68
CA LYS A 123 -19.25 0.02 0.28
C LYS A 123 -18.19 0.97 -0.29
N LEU A 124 -17.15 0.44 -0.95
CA LEU A 124 -16.13 1.29 -1.57
C LEU A 124 -16.70 2.09 -2.73
N ILE A 125 -17.56 1.48 -3.56
CA ILE A 125 -18.22 2.14 -4.68
C ILE A 125 -19.01 3.37 -4.19
N ASP A 126 -19.79 3.21 -3.13
CA ASP A 126 -20.59 4.28 -2.53
C ASP A 126 -19.72 5.41 -1.94
N MET A 127 -18.52 5.07 -1.44
CA MET A 127 -17.55 6.04 -0.91
C MET A 127 -16.72 6.74 -2.00
N CYS A 128 -16.61 6.17 -3.20
CA CYS A 128 -15.66 6.63 -4.21
C CYS A 128 -15.89 8.08 -4.66
N GLU A 129 -17.15 8.52 -4.78
CA GLU A 129 -17.46 9.91 -5.12
C GLU A 129 -17.01 10.89 -4.04
N GLY A 130 -16.98 10.47 -2.78
CA GLY A 130 -16.42 11.26 -1.69
C GLY A 130 -14.89 11.25 -1.71
N LEU A 131 -14.27 10.08 -1.84
CA LEU A 131 -12.81 9.91 -1.81
C LEU A 131 -12.09 10.64 -2.97
N LYS A 132 -12.71 10.69 -4.15
CA LYS A 132 -12.15 11.38 -5.33
C LYS A 132 -12.04 12.90 -5.17
N LYS A 133 -12.87 13.52 -4.30
CA LYS A 133 -12.92 14.98 -4.12
C LYS A 133 -11.67 15.57 -3.46
N TYR A 134 -10.95 14.76 -2.70
CA TYR A 134 -9.76 15.20 -1.96
C TYR A 134 -8.50 14.96 -2.78
N LYS A 135 -7.40 15.69 -2.53
CA LYS A 135 -6.09 15.37 -3.16
C LYS A 135 -5.46 14.17 -2.49
N MET A 136 -4.46 13.56 -3.16
CA MET A 136 -3.82 12.36 -2.60
C MET A 136 -3.24 12.71 -1.24
N GLU A 137 -2.61 13.88 -1.08
CA GLU A 137 -1.98 14.31 0.18
C GLU A 137 -2.93 14.70 1.33
N ASP A 138 -4.25 14.79 1.10
CA ASP A 138 -5.22 15.37 2.05
C ASP A 138 -5.73 14.38 3.14
N PHE A 139 -4.85 13.52 3.66
CA PHE A 139 -5.24 12.42 4.57
C PHE A 139 -5.87 12.90 5.88
N VAL A 140 -5.39 14.01 6.43
CA VAL A 140 -5.93 14.62 7.67
C VAL A 140 -7.37 15.12 7.48
N LEU A 141 -7.75 15.47 6.25
CA LEU A 141 -9.13 15.83 5.93
C LEU A 141 -9.99 14.59 5.74
N LEU A 142 -9.48 13.54 5.08
CA LEU A 142 -10.20 12.28 4.91
C LEU A 142 -10.60 11.65 6.26
N ASP A 143 -9.69 11.66 7.25
CA ASP A 143 -9.97 11.18 8.62
C ASP A 143 -11.12 11.93 9.31
N LYS A 144 -11.44 13.17 8.91
CA LYS A 144 -12.55 13.96 9.47
C LYS A 144 -13.89 13.65 8.81
N PHE A 145 -13.88 13.28 7.52
CA PHE A 145 -15.11 13.04 6.75
C PHE A 145 -15.53 11.58 6.74
N PHE A 146 -14.58 10.67 6.96
CA PHE A 146 -14.83 9.24 7.07
C PHE A 146 -14.35 8.77 8.44
N PRO A 147 -15.22 8.79 9.47
CA PRO A 147 -14.84 8.36 10.80
C PRO A 147 -14.34 6.92 10.76
N LYS A 148 -13.18 6.67 11.40
CA LYS A 148 -12.61 5.33 11.53
C LYS A 148 -13.58 4.52 12.38
N ASN A 149 -14.22 3.51 11.80
CA ASN A 149 -14.95 2.53 12.58
C ASN A 149 -13.90 1.61 13.21
N VAL A 150 -13.41 2.04 14.38
CA VAL A 150 -12.55 1.23 15.26
C VAL A 150 -13.40 0.11 15.86
#